data_AF-A0A6A3NHR4-F1
#
_entry.id   AF-A0A6A3NHR4-F1
#
_cell.length_a   1.000
_cell.length_b   1.000
_cell.length_c   1.000
_cell.angle_alpha   90.00
_cell.angle_beta   90.00
_cell.angle_gamma   90.00
#
_symmetry.space_group_name_H-M   'P 1'
#
loop_
_entity.id
_entity.type
_entity.pdbx_description
1 polymer ?
#
loop_
_entity_poly.entity_id
_entity_poly.type
_entity_poly.pdbx_seq_one_letter_code
_entity_poly.pdbx_strand_id
1 'polypeptide(L)' 'MSLAAFVPTNTQKARTTAIAAFKRMLEAENVSLEFVESSILMDASGKRLAATMDRFGFYLAINEGKKVTDEDPKSKT' A
#
# COMPACT_ATOMS: atom_id res chain seq x y z
N MET A 1 -21.08 -20.98 14.27
CA MET A 1 -20.62 -19.65 13.84
C MET A 1 -19.24 -19.81 13.21
N SER A 2 -18.99 -19.23 12.03
CA SER A 2 -17.71 -19.35 11.33
C SER A 2 -16.70 -18.32 11.84
N LEU A 3 -15.43 -18.73 11.98
CA LEU A 3 -14.33 -17.81 12.32
C LEU A 3 -14.16 -16.68 11.29
N ALA A 4 -14.66 -16.86 10.07
CA ALA A 4 -14.68 -15.82 9.04
C ALA A 4 -15.53 -14.59 9.41
N ALA A 5 -16.55 -14.75 10.27
CA ALA A 5 -17.42 -13.65 10.71
C ALA A 5 -16.71 -12.67 11.66
N PHE A 6 -15.55 -13.04 12.21
CA PHE A 6 -14.76 -12.20 13.12
C PHE A 6 -13.62 -11.46 12.43
N VAL A 7 -13.41 -11.66 11.12
CA VAL A 7 -12.48 -10.83 10.35
C VAL A 7 -13.16 -9.47 10.19
N PRO A 8 -12.66 -8.39 10.84
CA PRO A 8 -13.32 -7.10 10.75
C PRO A 8 -13.32 -6.65 9.29
N THR A 9 -14.46 -6.26 8.74
CA THR A 9 -14.59 -5.80 7.33
C THR A 9 -13.57 -4.70 6.97
N ASN A 10 -13.15 -3.93 7.97
CA ASN A 10 -12.11 -2.91 7.87
C ASN A 10 -10.75 -3.46 7.34
N THR A 11 -10.35 -4.68 7.73
CA THR A 11 -9.07 -5.27 7.29
C THR A 11 -9.07 -5.65 5.81
N GLN A 12 -10.22 -6.08 5.27
CA GLN A 12 -10.35 -6.38 3.84
C GLN A 12 -10.27 -5.11 3.01
N LYS A 13 -10.96 -4.04 3.42
CA LYS A 13 -10.92 -2.75 2.71
C LYS A 13 -9.51 -2.15 2.73
N ALA A 14 -8.86 -2.13 3.91
CA ALA A 14 -7.48 -1.67 4.04
C ALA A 14 -6.52 -2.48 3.15
N ARG A 15 -6.67 -3.81 3.11
CA ARG A 15 -5.88 -4.67 2.22
C ARG A 15 -6.09 -4.33 0.76
N THR A 16 -7.32 -4.18 0.30
CA THR A 16 -7.62 -3.82 -1.10
C THR A 16 -7.03 -2.46 -1.46
N THR A 17 -7.13 -1.47 -0.56
CA THR A 17 -6.51 -0.15 -0.75
C THR A 17 -4.99 -0.22 -0.83
N ALA A 18 -4.34 -0.98 0.05
CA ALA A 18 -2.89 -1.17 0.03
C ALA A 18 -2.42 -1.85 -1.26
N ILE A 19 -3.12 -2.90 -1.71
CA ILE A 19 -2.83 -3.58 -2.99
C ILE A 19 -2.96 -2.61 -4.17
N ALA A 20 -4.02 -1.81 -4.20
CA ALA A 20 -4.22 -0.83 -5.26
C ALA A 20 -3.13 0.24 -5.28
N ALA A 21 -2.73 0.76 -4.11
CA ALA A 21 -1.63 1.72 -4.00
C ALA A 21 -0.30 1.10 -4.43
N PHE A 22 -0.04 -0.15 -4.05
CA PHE A 22 1.17 -0.86 -4.44
C PHE A 22 1.25 -1.05 -5.96
N LYS A 23 0.15 -1.44 -6.62
CA LYS A 23 0.10 -1.53 -8.09
C LYS A 23 0.37 -0.19 -8.76
N ARG A 24 -0.22 0.92 -8.26
CA ARG A 24 0.05 2.27 -8.78
C ARG A 24 1.52 2.68 -8.64
N MET A 25 2.18 2.30 -7.54
CA MET A 25 3.61 2.53 -7.38
C MET A 25 4.41 1.79 -8.47
N LEU A 26 4.12 0.50 -8.68
CA LEU A 26 4.81 -0.30 -9.69
C LEU A 26 4.62 0.26 -11.11
N GLU A 27 3.40 0.68 -11.45
CA GLU A 27 3.10 1.34 -12.72
C GLU A 27 3.88 2.65 -12.88
N ALA A 28 3.94 3.49 -11.85
CA ALA A 28 4.69 4.75 -11.86
C ALA A 28 6.21 4.53 -12.05
N GLU A 29 6.72 3.39 -11.58
CA GLU A 29 8.13 3.00 -11.71
C GLU A 29 8.41 2.18 -12.97
N ASN A 30 7.37 1.88 -13.77
CA ASN A 30 7.42 1.01 -14.93
C ASN A 30 8.01 -0.38 -14.61
N VAL A 31 7.65 -0.92 -13.44
CA VAL A 31 8.09 -2.23 -12.97
C VAL A 31 6.92 -3.20 -12.99
N SER A 32 7.13 -4.42 -13.48
CA SER A 32 6.08 -5.45 -13.46
C SER A 32 5.97 -6.12 -12.09
N LEU A 33 4.74 -6.49 -11.71
CA LEU A 33 4.50 -7.25 -10.48
C LEU A 33 5.24 -8.60 -10.48
N GLU A 34 5.23 -9.29 -11.61
CA GLU A 34 5.91 -10.59 -11.79
C GLU A 34 7.42 -10.47 -11.57
N PHE A 35 8.03 -9.37 -12.01
CA PHE A 35 9.46 -9.13 -11.78
C PHE A 35 9.76 -8.94 -10.30
N VAL A 36 8.94 -8.15 -9.60
CA VAL A 36 9.13 -7.93 -8.15
C VAL A 36 8.95 -9.23 -7.39
N GLU A 37 7.90 -9.99 -7.68
CA GLU A 37 7.62 -11.29 -7.07
C GLU A 37 8.78 -12.27 -7.30
N SER A 38 9.22 -12.43 -8.55
CA SER A 38 10.36 -13.28 -8.89
C SER A 38 11.63 -12.83 -8.18
N SER A 39 11.88 -11.52 -8.11
CA SER A 39 13.06 -10.97 -7.45
C SER A 39 13.06 -11.29 -5.95
N ILE A 40 11.91 -11.19 -5.28
CA ILE A 40 11.76 -11.50 -3.85
C ILE A 40 11.94 -13.01 -3.61
N LEU A 41 11.31 -13.84 -4.44
CA LEU A 41 11.44 -15.31 -4.34
C LEU A 41 12.88 -15.79 -4.53
N MET A 42 13.64 -15.13 -5.41
CA MET A 42 15.06 -15.46 -5.65
C MET A 42 16.02 -14.92 -4.57
N ASP A 43 15.54 -14.10 -3.63
CA ASP A 43 16.39 -13.53 -2.58
C ASP A 43 16.15 -14.17 -1.21
N ALA A 44 16.98 -15.18 -0.92
CA ALA A 44 16.99 -15.87 0.37
C ALA A 44 17.36 -14.95 1.56
N SER A 45 17.96 -13.78 1.31
CA SER A 45 18.32 -12.84 2.39
C SER A 45 17.16 -11.95 2.85
N GLY A 46 16.05 -11.91 2.09
CA GLY A 46 14.89 -11.06 2.37
C GLY A 46 15.11 -9.55 2.17
N LYS A 47 16.31 -9.13 1.76
CA LYS A 47 16.68 -7.72 1.55
C LYS A 47 15.85 -7.07 0.44
N ARG A 48 15.52 -7.82 -0.62
CA ARG A 48 14.68 -7.34 -1.72
C ARG A 48 13.26 -7.06 -1.27
N LEU A 49 12.70 -7.89 -0.39
CA LEU A 49 11.40 -7.60 0.21
C LEU A 49 11.46 -6.34 1.05
N ALA A 50 12.45 -6.21 1.94
CA ALA A 50 12.63 -5.03 2.77
C ALA A 50 12.76 -3.75 1.93
N ALA A 51 13.66 -3.74 0.93
CA ALA A 51 13.85 -2.60 0.04
C ALA A 51 12.58 -2.24 -0.77
N THR A 52 11.82 -3.24 -1.20
CA THR A 52 10.55 -3.01 -1.91
C THR A 52 9.52 -2.36 -0.98
N MET A 53 9.46 -2.79 0.28
CA MET A 53 8.54 -2.22 1.28
C MET A 53 8.97 -0.82 1.74
N ASP A 54 10.28 -0.56 1.89
CA ASP A 54 10.79 0.78 2.18
C ASP A 54 10.40 1.77 1.08
N ARG A 55 10.55 1.34 -0.18
CA ARG A 55 10.16 2.14 -1.35
C ARG A 55 8.65 2.37 -1.41
N PHE A 56 7.86 1.36 -1.08
CA PHE A 56 6.41 1.51 -0.96
C PHE A 56 6.01 2.47 0.15
N GLY A 57 6.65 2.39 1.32
CA GLY A 57 6.45 3.34 2.42
C GLY A 57 6.76 4.78 2.00
N PHE A 58 7.87 4.97 1.28
CA PHE A 58 8.21 6.27 0.70
C PHE A 58 7.12 6.75 -0.26
N TYR A 59 6.69 5.92 -1.23
CA TYR A 59 5.62 6.24 -2.18
C TYR A 59 4.32 6.67 -1.48
N LEU A 60 3.91 5.97 -0.43
CA LEU A 60 2.72 6.33 0.34
C LEU A 60 2.87 7.69 1.01
N ALA A 61 4.03 7.99 1.60
CA ALA A 61 4.27 9.27 2.25
C ALA A 61 4.21 10.44 1.26
N ILE A 62 4.77 10.29 0.06
CA ILE A 62 4.81 11.36 -0.94
C ILE A 62 3.48 11.56 -1.70
N ASN A 63 2.75 10.46 -1.97
CA ASN A 63 1.62 10.49 -2.89
C ASN A 63 0.26 10.33 -2.21
N GLU A 64 0.18 9.69 -1.04
CA GLU A 64 -1.08 9.50 -0.29
C GLU A 64 -1.12 10.34 0.99
N GLY A 65 0.01 10.90 1.44
CA GLY A 65 0.09 11.77 2.63
C GLY A 65 -0.58 13.15 2.49
N LYS A 66 -1.12 13.50 1.32
CA LYS A 66 -1.69 14.84 1.03
C LYS A 66 -3.22 14.93 1.10
N LYS A 67 -3.93 13.91 1.58
CA LYS A 67 -5.40 13.94 1.66
C LYS A 67 -5.98 14.52 2.96
N VAL A 68 -5.16 15.09 3.84
CA VAL A 68 -5.62 15.74 5.08
C VAL A 68 -5.03 17.14 5.19
N THR A 69 -5.45 18.05 4.33
CA THR A 69 -5.53 19.51 4.59
C THR A 69 -6.24 20.17 3.41
N ASP A 70 -7.53 19.87 3.25
CA ASP A 70 -8.48 20.75 2.59
C ASP A 70 -9.82 20.56 3.32
N GLU A 71 -9.78 20.73 4.65
CA GLU A 71 -10.98 21.12 5.39
C GLU A 71 -10.91 22.64 5.55
N ASP A 72 -11.63 23.31 4.67
CA ASP A 72 -11.98 24.73 4.75
C ASP A 72 -12.47 25.11 6.16
N PRO A 73 -12.00 26.22 6.74
CA PRO A 73 -12.55 26.75 7.98
C PRO A 73 -13.84 27.51 7.67
N LYS A 74 -14.96 26.81 7.49
CA LYS A 74 -16.26 27.49 7.40
C LYS A 74 -17.42 26.71 7.98
N SER A 75 -17.64 26.91 9.28
CA SER A 75 -18.98 27.08 9.86
C SER A 75 -18.89 27.49 11.33
N LYS A 76 -18.45 28.73 11.60
CA LYS A 76 -19.01 29.49 12.72
C LYS A 76 -20.34 30.05 12.24
N THR A 77 -21.46 29.51 12.71
CA THR A 77 -22.66 30.28 13.06
C THR A 77 -23.41 29.49 14.10
#